data_AF-A0A9D6TS83-F1
#
_entry.id   AF-A0A9D6TS83-F1
#
_cell.length_a   1.000
_cell.length_b   1.000
_cell.length_c   1.000
_cell.angle_alpha   90.00
_cell.angle_beta   90.00
_cell.angle_gamma   90.00
#
_symmetry.space_group_name_H-M   'P 1'
#
loop_
_entity.id
_entity.type
_entity.pdbx_description
1 polymer ?
#
loop_
_entity_poly.entity_id
_entity_poly.type
_entity_poly.pdbx_seq_one_letter_code
_entity_poly.pdbx_strand_id
1 'polypeptide(L)' 'MANEETRRVLKVFGVAVTSLEEAIERKAPFAEIMKWDREVADRMREVIDLVDRLRSRRIA' A
#
# COMPACT_ATOMS: atom_id res chain seq x y z
N MET A 1 21.23 6.77 -3.20
CA MET A 1 19.95 7.29 -3.70
C MET A 1 18.84 6.38 -3.20
N ALA A 2 17.68 6.90 -2.77
CA ALA A 2 16.55 6.04 -2.43
C ALA A 2 16.12 5.28 -3.68
N ASN A 3 15.98 3.95 -3.57
CA ASN A 3 15.60 3.08 -4.69
C ASN A 3 14.26 3.54 -5.28
N GLU A 4 14.20 3.74 -6.60
CA GLU A 4 12.99 4.18 -7.29
C GLU A 4 11.83 3.20 -7.11
N GLU A 5 12.14 1.90 -7.03
CA GLU A 5 11.18 0.85 -6.70
C GLU A 5 10.56 1.06 -5.30
N THR A 6 11.37 1.39 -4.30
CA THR A 6 10.91 1.69 -2.94
C THR A 6 9.97 2.88 -2.93
N ARG A 7 10.32 3.97 -3.63
CA ARG A 7 9.44 5.15 -3.73
C ARG A 7 8.11 4.80 -4.39
N ARG A 8 8.14 4.02 -5.47
CA ARG A 8 6.94 3.60 -6.19
C ARG A 8 6.01 2.79 -5.30
N VAL A 9 6.52 1.76 -4.61
CA VAL A 9 5.73 0.89 -3.71
C VAL A 9 5.07 1.70 -2.60
N LEU A 10 5.84 2.55 -1.91
CA LEU A 10 5.30 3.36 -0.82
C LEU A 10 4.27 4.39 -1.31
N LYS A 11 4.48 4.98 -2.49
CA LYS A 11 3.54 5.94 -3.07
C LYS A 11 2.19 5.29 -3.37
N VAL A 12 2.18 4.14 -4.04
CA VAL A 12 0.90 3.48 -4.40
C VAL A 12 0.16 2.95 -3.18
N PHE A 13 0.90 2.49 -2.15
CA PHE A 13 0.29 2.12 -0.87
C PHE A 13 -0.39 3.33 -0.21
N GLY A 14 0.31 4.47 -0.13
CA GLY A 14 -0.25 5.71 0.42
C GLY A 14 -1.52 6.15 -0.32
N VAL A 15 -1.51 6.12 -1.66
CA VAL A 15 -2.70 6.45 -2.47
C VAL A 15 -3.88 5.51 -2.18
N ALA A 16 -3.63 4.20 -2.02
CA ALA A 16 -4.69 3.24 -1.71
C ALA A 16 -5.32 3.51 -0.34
N VAL A 17 -4.49 3.82 0.67
CA VAL A 17 -4.96 4.18 2.02
C VAL A 17 -5.81 5.44 1.99
N THR A 18 -5.32 6.53 1.37
CA THR A 18 -6.08 7.78 1.28
C THR A 18 -7.38 7.61 0.49
N SER A 19 -7.37 6.76 -0.55
CA SER A 19 -8.59 6.47 -1.33
C SER A 19 -9.64 5.71 -0.49
N LEU A 20 -9.20 4.79 0.37
CA LEU A 20 -10.07 4.10 1.32
C LEU A 20 -10.63 5.07 2.37
N GLU A 21 -9.77 5.92 2.95
CA GLU A 21 -10.16 6.96 3.91
C GLU A 21 -11.21 7.89 3.30
N GLU A 22 -10.96 8.45 2.12
CA GLU A 22 -11.90 9.31 1.40
C GLU A 22 -13.25 8.60 1.12
N ALA A 23 -13.20 7.32 0.73
CA ALA A 23 -14.41 6.52 0.47
C ALA A 23 -15.23 6.32 1.76
N ILE A 24 -14.57 6.10 2.90
CA ILE A 24 -15.23 5.98 4.20
C ILE A 24 -15.81 7.33 4.63
N GLU A 25 -15.03 8.41 4.55
CA GLU A 25 -15.44 9.76 4.97
C GLU A 25 -16.68 10.26 4.22
N ARG A 26 -16.70 10.04 2.90
CA ARG A 26 -17.84 10.42 2.06
C ARG A 26 -19.02 9.44 2.11
N LYS A 27 -18.93 8.39 2.95
CA LYS A 27 -19.94 7.31 3.05
C LYS A 27 -20.26 6.67 1.70
N ALA A 28 -19.23 6.34 0.94
CA ALA A 28 -19.35 5.69 -0.35
C ALA A 28 -20.12 4.35 -0.25
N PRO A 29 -20.67 3.84 -1.37
CA PRO A 29 -21.30 2.52 -1.39
C PRO A 29 -20.35 1.43 -0.89
N PHE A 30 -20.89 0.43 -0.19
CA PHE A 30 -20.11 -0.67 0.39
C PHE A 30 -19.17 -1.34 -0.62
N ALA A 31 -19.63 -1.56 -1.86
CA ALA A 31 -18.82 -2.16 -2.92
C ALA A 31 -17.57 -1.33 -3.25
N GLU A 32 -17.65 -0.01 -3.16
CA GLU A 32 -16.50 0.87 -3.38
C GLU A 32 -15.51 0.82 -2.21
N ILE A 33 -16.02 0.84 -0.97
CA ILE A 33 -15.19 0.69 0.22
C ILE A 33 -14.44 -0.65 0.16
N MET A 34 -15.14 -1.75 -0.16
CA MET A 34 -14.52 -3.07 -0.27
C MET A 34 -13.49 -3.18 -1.40
N LYS A 35 -13.64 -2.40 -2.47
CA LYS A 35 -12.63 -2.31 -3.54
C LYS A 35 -11.34 -1.71 -2.99
N TRP A 36 -11.43 -0.58 -2.29
CA TRP A 36 -10.26 0.09 -1.73
C TRP A 36 -9.64 -0.68 -0.57
N ASP A 37 -10.45 -1.34 0.25
CA ASP A 37 -9.99 -2.26 1.30
C ASP A 37 -9.12 -3.38 0.71
N ARG A 38 -9.58 -4.02 -0.38
CA ARG A 38 -8.81 -5.03 -1.09
C ARG A 38 -7.50 -4.47 -1.66
N GLU A 39 -7.56 -3.30 -2.30
CA GLU A 39 -6.36 -2.65 -2.84
C GLU A 39 -5.33 -2.36 -1.73
N VAL A 40 -5.76 -1.84 -0.57
CA VAL A 40 -4.88 -1.63 0.59
C VAL A 40 -4.25 -2.94 1.05
N ALA A 41 -5.04 -4.02 1.15
CA ALA A 41 -4.53 -5.33 1.54
C ALA A 41 -3.49 -5.86 0.56
N ASP A 42 -3.71 -5.71 -0.75
CA ASP A 42 -2.77 -6.13 -1.79
C ASP A 42 -1.48 -5.31 -1.75
N ARG A 43 -1.57 -3.97 -1.61
CA ARG A 43 -0.40 -3.09 -1.48
C ARG A 43 0.37 -3.31 -0.18
N MET A 44 -0.30 -3.67 0.92
CA MET A 44 0.36 -4.01 2.18
C MET A 44 1.28 -5.22 2.01
N ARG A 45 0.87 -6.24 1.24
CA ARG A 45 1.74 -7.39 0.93
C ARG A 45 3.00 -6.95 0.18
N GLU A 46 2.88 -6.07 -0.81
CA GLU A 46 4.03 -5.53 -1.54
C GLU A 46 5.00 -4.75 -0.63
N VAL A 47 4.47 -4.01 0.35
CA VAL A 47 5.28 -3.29 1.36
C VAL A 47 6.01 -4.27 2.27
N ILE A 48 5.34 -5.33 2.73
CA ILE A 48 5.95 -6.38 3.56
C ILE A 48 7.10 -7.05 2.78
N ASP A 49 6.87 -7.45 1.53
CA ASP A 49 7.88 -8.07 0.67
C ASP A 49 9.10 -7.16 0.47
N LEU A 50 8.86 -5.85 0.25
CA LEU A 50 9.93 -4.86 0.15
C LEU A 50 10.77 -4.82 1.42
N VAL A 51 10.12 -4.77 2.59
CA VAL A 51 10.80 -4.74 3.89
C VAL A 51 11.61 -6.03 4.11
N ASP A 52 11.07 -7.19 3.78
CA ASP A 52 11.76 -8.47 3.92
C ASP A 52 12.98 -8.57 2.99
N ARG A 53 12.87 -8.07 1.74
CA ARG A 53 14.03 -7.94 0.84
C ARG A 53 15.11 -7.03 1.44
N LEU A 54 14.72 -5.90 2.04
CA LEU A 54 15.67 -4.97 2.66
C LEU A 54 16.36 -5.58 3.90
N ARG A 55 15.62 -6.31 4.74
CA ARG A 55 16.18 -7.03 5.90
C ARG A 55 17.16 -8.11 5.46
N SER A 56 16.83 -8.86 4.43
CA SER A 56 17.69 -9.92 3.90
C SER A 56 19.03 -9.38 3.42
N ARG A 57 19.06 -8.18 2.82
CA ARG A 57 20.30 -7.49 2.42
C ARG A 57 21.15 -7.00 3.60
N ARG A 58 20.58 -6.86 4.80
CA ARG A 58 21.31 -6.46 6.01
C ARG A 58 22.01 -7.64 6.70
N ILE A 59 21.58 -8.87 6.40
CA ILE A 59 22.12 -10.11 6.99
C ILE A 59 23.14 -10.78 6.06
N ALA A 60 23.31 -10.27 4.84
CA ALA A 60 24.31 -10.72 3.87
C ALA A 60 25.62 -9.91 3.97
#